data_AF-A0A536SMW1-F1
#
_entry.id   AF-A0A536SMW1-F1
#
_cell.length_a   1.000
_cell.length_b   1.000
_cell.length_c   1.000
_cell.angle_alpha   90.00
_cell.angle_beta   90.00
_cell.angle_gamma   90.00
#
_symmetry.space_group_name_H-M   'P 1'
#
loop_
_entity.id
_entity.type
_entity.pdbx_description
1 polymer ?
#
loop_
_entity_poly.entity_id
_entity_poly.type
_entity_poly.pdbx_seq_one_letter_code
_entity_poly.pdbx_strand_id
1 'polypeptide(L)'
;MKVHRVAKGKNIDHMLLDGDLEAAIYPETLPSIRSGSPKVGLLFPDAKKAEIDYYKKSGIFPIMHTVVIRNEILEEHPWAAVSVAQGFQKSKELCYRRMRDPRNLALVWVQQLMQEQEAVFGADPWPYNLEDNRKALEAVVRYVFDQGMIKKKPKIEELFFAPSLQ
;
A
#
# COMPACT_ATOMS: atom_id res chain seq x y z
N MET A 1 -23.06 5.70 -13.65
CA MET A 1 -22.65 4.47 -12.93
C MET A 1 -23.84 3.95 -12.15
N LYS A 2 -24.21 2.67 -12.31
CA LYS A 2 -25.21 2.01 -11.46
C LYS A 2 -24.46 1.29 -10.35
N VAL A 3 -24.81 1.53 -9.08
CA VAL A 3 -24.17 0.91 -7.92
C VAL A 3 -25.21 0.05 -7.21
N HIS A 4 -24.88 -1.22 -7.00
CA HIS A 4 -25.73 -2.16 -6.28
C HIS A 4 -24.99 -2.66 -5.05
N ARG A 5 -25.69 -2.72 -3.91
CA ARG A 5 -25.16 -3.37 -2.72
C ARG A 5 -25.39 -4.87 -2.83
N VAL A 6 -24.40 -5.65 -2.42
CA VAL A 6 -24.54 -7.10 -2.24
C VAL A 6 -25.66 -7.37 -1.24
N ALA A 7 -26.55 -8.30 -1.56
CA ALA A 7 -27.66 -8.65 -0.70
C ALA A 7 -27.15 -9.19 0.65
N LYS A 8 -27.89 -8.91 1.73
CA LYS A 8 -27.53 -9.39 3.07
C LYS A 8 -27.39 -10.92 3.06
N GLY A 9 -26.26 -11.42 3.57
CA GLY A 9 -25.97 -12.86 3.63
C GLY A 9 -25.34 -13.45 2.38
N LYS A 10 -25.23 -12.71 1.27
CA LYS A 10 -24.42 -13.12 0.12
C LYS A 10 -22.93 -12.90 0.39
N ASN A 11 -22.10 -13.73 -0.23
CA ASN A 11 -20.65 -13.74 -0.09
C ASN A 11 -20.01 -13.54 -1.47
N ILE A 12 -19.08 -12.58 -1.58
CA ILE A 12 -18.39 -12.25 -2.84
C ILE A 12 -17.70 -13.46 -3.47
N ASP A 13 -17.05 -14.30 -2.66
CA ASP A 13 -16.33 -15.49 -3.12
C ASP A 13 -17.29 -16.50 -3.78
N HIS A 14 -18.41 -16.79 -3.14
CA HIS A 14 -19.44 -17.65 -3.71
C HIS A 14 -20.07 -17.03 -4.96
N MET A 15 -20.33 -15.72 -4.95
CA MET A 15 -20.89 -15.03 -6.12
C MET A 15 -19.96 -15.12 -7.34
N LEU A 16 -18.64 -15.08 -7.16
CA LEU A 16 -17.69 -15.34 -8.26
C LEU A 16 -17.76 -16.80 -8.73
N LEU A 17 -17.81 -17.77 -7.81
CA LEU A 17 -17.85 -19.20 -8.13
C LEU A 17 -19.15 -19.61 -8.85
N ASP A 18 -20.26 -18.94 -8.52
CA ASP A 18 -21.59 -19.18 -9.07
C ASP A 18 -21.80 -18.43 -10.39
N GLY A 19 -20.91 -17.48 -10.73
CA GLY A 19 -21.02 -16.64 -11.93
C GLY A 19 -21.96 -15.44 -11.76
N ASP A 20 -22.39 -15.13 -10.54
CA ASP A 20 -23.15 -13.91 -10.19
C ASP A 20 -22.27 -12.64 -10.36
N LEU A 21 -20.94 -12.78 -10.30
CA LEU A 21 -19.95 -11.72 -10.53
C LEU A 21 -18.85 -12.21 -11.48
N GLU A 22 -18.43 -11.35 -12.41
CA GLU A 22 -17.34 -11.67 -13.34
C GLU A 22 -15.95 -11.42 -12.73
N ALA A 23 -15.84 -10.48 -11.80
CA ALA A 23 -14.59 -10.10 -11.14
C ALA A 23 -14.82 -9.42 -9.79
N ALA A 24 -13.82 -9.48 -8.92
CA ALA A 24 -13.81 -8.73 -7.67
C ALA A 24 -12.43 -8.11 -7.42
N ILE A 25 -12.44 -6.89 -6.88
CA ILE A 25 -11.28 -6.28 -6.23
C ILE A 25 -11.49 -6.44 -4.73
N TYR A 26 -10.57 -7.14 -4.07
CA TYR A 26 -10.72 -7.53 -2.66
C TYR A 26 -9.40 -7.30 -1.90
N PRO A 27 -9.43 -6.89 -0.62
CA PRO A 27 -8.22 -6.58 0.14
C PRO A 27 -7.39 -7.81 0.53
N GLU A 28 -7.96 -9.00 0.40
CA GLU A 28 -7.31 -10.27 0.76
C GLU A 28 -7.46 -11.30 -0.35
N THR A 29 -6.57 -12.31 -0.35
CA THR A 29 -6.74 -13.49 -1.21
C THR A 29 -7.99 -14.25 -0.82
N LEU A 30 -8.96 -14.24 -1.73
CA LEU A 30 -10.24 -14.93 -1.60
C LEU A 30 -10.05 -16.44 -1.32
N PRO A 31 -10.92 -17.07 -0.50
CA PRO A 31 -10.82 -18.49 -0.17
C PRO A 31 -10.74 -19.40 -1.39
N SER A 32 -11.56 -19.16 -2.41
CA SER A 32 -11.55 -19.93 -3.66
C SER A 32 -10.21 -19.90 -4.41
N ILE A 33 -9.53 -18.76 -4.42
CA ILE A 33 -8.18 -18.62 -5.00
C ILE A 33 -7.16 -19.38 -4.15
N ARG A 34 -7.23 -19.23 -2.82
CA ARG A 34 -6.33 -19.91 -1.88
C ARG A 34 -6.45 -21.43 -1.95
N SER A 35 -7.65 -21.95 -2.15
CA SER A 35 -7.91 -23.38 -2.32
C SER A 35 -7.60 -23.90 -3.72
N GLY A 36 -7.18 -23.05 -4.66
CA GLY A 36 -6.86 -23.44 -6.03
C GLY A 36 -8.08 -23.87 -6.84
N SER A 37 -9.25 -23.25 -6.62
CA SER A 37 -10.44 -23.53 -7.41
C SER A 37 -10.19 -23.28 -8.90
N PRO A 38 -10.52 -24.21 -9.81
CA PRO A 38 -10.31 -24.02 -11.24
C PRO A 38 -11.32 -23.03 -11.87
N LYS A 39 -12.34 -22.60 -11.10
CA LYS A 39 -13.40 -21.71 -11.58
C LYS A 39 -13.03 -20.22 -11.56
N VAL A 40 -12.01 -19.87 -10.79
CA VAL A 40 -11.58 -18.48 -10.57
C VAL A 40 -10.07 -18.37 -10.67
N GLY A 41 -9.57 -17.19 -10.98
CA GLY A 41 -8.14 -16.93 -11.08
C GLY A 41 -7.79 -15.47 -10.81
N LEU A 42 -6.51 -15.19 -10.66
CA LEU A 42 -6.02 -13.81 -10.61
C LEU A 42 -6.15 -13.17 -11.99
N LEU A 43 -6.50 -11.87 -12.03
CA LEU A 43 -6.57 -11.10 -13.28
C LEU A 43 -5.23 -11.08 -14.01
N PHE A 44 -4.13 -10.98 -13.27
CA PHE A 44 -2.77 -11.10 -13.77
C PHE A 44 -2.23 -12.48 -13.40
N PRO A 45 -1.95 -13.37 -14.39
CA PRO A 45 -1.38 -14.69 -14.11
C PRO A 45 -0.04 -14.62 -13.39
N ASP A 46 0.76 -13.59 -13.67
CA ASP A 46 2.00 -13.26 -12.98
C ASP A 46 1.85 -11.89 -12.30
N ALA A 47 1.30 -11.91 -11.09
CA ALA A 47 1.04 -10.69 -10.30
C ALA A 47 2.34 -9.93 -10.00
N LYS A 48 3.42 -10.66 -9.66
CA LYS A 48 4.72 -10.05 -9.36
C LYS A 48 5.27 -9.29 -10.56
N LYS A 49 5.25 -9.89 -11.76
CA LYS A 49 5.68 -9.19 -12.97
C LYS A 49 4.80 -7.97 -13.26
N ALA A 50 3.48 -8.09 -13.13
CA ALA A 50 2.56 -6.97 -13.35
C ALA A 50 2.82 -5.80 -12.37
N GLU A 51 3.11 -6.09 -11.11
CA GLU A 51 3.50 -5.11 -10.09
C GLU A 51 4.83 -4.44 -10.42
N ILE A 52 5.85 -5.21 -10.84
CA ILE A 52 7.15 -4.68 -11.27
C ILE A 52 7.00 -3.77 -12.51
N ASP A 53 6.23 -4.20 -13.50
CA ASP A 53 5.98 -3.44 -14.73
C ASP A 53 5.22 -2.15 -14.42
N TYR A 54 4.23 -2.22 -13.51
CA TYR A 54 3.53 -1.04 -13.00
C TYR A 54 4.50 -0.07 -12.30
N TYR A 55 5.35 -0.56 -11.39
CA TYR A 55 6.32 0.27 -10.69
C TYR A 55 7.32 0.90 -11.66
N LYS A 56 7.90 0.14 -12.59
CA LYS A 56 8.83 0.67 -13.61
C LYS A 56 8.19 1.73 -14.50
N LYS A 57 6.92 1.55 -14.89
CA LYS A 57 6.19 2.49 -15.74
C LYS A 57 5.78 3.75 -15.00
N SER A 58 5.29 3.60 -13.77
CA SER A 58 4.65 4.66 -13.01
C SER A 58 5.57 5.34 -12.02
N GLY A 59 6.63 4.69 -11.56
CA GLY A 59 7.43 5.09 -10.40
C GLY A 59 6.63 5.16 -9.10
N ILE A 60 5.47 4.50 -9.01
CA ILE A 60 4.59 4.53 -7.85
C ILE A 60 4.60 3.14 -7.21
N PHE A 61 5.01 3.08 -5.95
CA PHE A 61 4.70 1.94 -5.09
C PHE A 61 3.51 2.32 -4.19
N PRO A 62 2.40 1.57 -4.19
CA PRO A 62 1.17 2.01 -3.54
C PRO A 62 1.29 2.23 -2.02
N ILE A 63 0.75 3.34 -1.54
CA ILE A 63 0.64 3.64 -0.11
C ILE A 63 -0.59 2.89 0.46
N MET A 64 -0.38 2.02 1.43
CA MET A 64 -1.46 1.25 2.07
C MET A 64 -1.95 1.89 3.38
N HIS A 65 -1.04 2.45 4.18
CA HIS A 65 -1.32 2.97 5.52
C HIS A 65 -0.71 4.35 5.73
N THR A 66 -1.37 5.16 6.56
CA THR A 66 -0.87 6.45 7.03
C THR A 66 -1.04 6.55 8.55
N VAL A 67 -0.14 7.29 9.21
CA VAL A 67 -0.24 7.60 10.64
C VAL A 67 -0.82 9.00 10.79
N VAL A 68 -1.88 9.12 11.58
CA VAL A 68 -2.55 10.40 11.86
C VAL A 68 -2.48 10.71 13.35
N ILE A 69 -2.23 11.98 13.67
CA ILE A 69 -2.28 12.51 15.04
C ILE A 69 -3.37 13.57 15.06
N ARG A 70 -4.19 13.57 16.11
CA ARG A 70 -5.26 14.57 16.26
C ARG A 70 -4.64 15.97 16.37
N ASN A 71 -5.27 16.96 15.72
CA ASN A 71 -4.77 18.33 15.72
C ASN A 71 -4.58 18.90 17.13
N GLU A 72 -5.53 18.66 18.05
CA GLU A 72 -5.45 19.10 19.45
C GLU A 72 -4.15 18.65 20.14
N ILE A 73 -3.67 17.43 19.83
CA ILE A 73 -2.40 16.92 20.36
C ILE A 73 -1.22 17.65 19.73
N LEU A 74 -1.29 17.98 18.44
CA LEU A 74 -0.21 18.70 17.76
C LEU A 74 -0.13 20.18 18.15
N GLU A 75 -1.26 20.77 18.52
CA GLU A 75 -1.34 22.13 19.05
C GLU A 75 -0.69 22.22 20.44
N GLU A 76 -0.98 21.26 21.33
CA GLU A 76 -0.40 21.21 22.68
C GLU A 76 1.05 20.66 22.70
N HIS A 77 1.34 19.69 21.83
CA HIS A 77 2.57 18.92 21.80
C HIS A 77 3.11 18.77 20.36
N PRO A 78 3.57 19.85 19.71
CA PRO A 78 4.02 19.81 18.31
C PRO A 78 5.19 18.86 18.06
N TRP A 79 6.02 18.62 19.08
CA TRP A 79 7.13 17.66 19.04
C TRP A 79 6.68 16.20 18.87
N ALA A 80 5.40 15.89 19.13
CA ALA A 80 4.87 14.52 19.04
C ALA A 80 4.97 13.97 17.61
N ALA A 81 4.64 14.76 16.59
CA ALA A 81 4.71 14.31 15.20
C ALA A 81 6.13 13.93 14.78
N VAL A 82 7.12 14.78 15.12
CA VAL A 82 8.54 14.53 14.83
C VAL A 82 9.01 13.28 15.57
N SER A 83 8.65 13.15 16.84
CA SER A 83 9.03 12.00 17.68
C SER A 83 8.47 10.69 17.15
N VAL A 84 7.22 10.68 16.70
CA VAL A 84 6.56 9.52 16.10
C VAL A 84 7.21 9.15 14.78
N ALA A 85 7.45 10.12 13.89
CA ALA A 85 8.12 9.90 12.61
C ALA A 85 9.53 9.30 12.79
N GLN A 86 10.34 9.90 13.68
CA GLN A 86 11.68 9.40 14.01
C GLN A 86 11.64 8.00 14.65
N GLY A 87 10.69 7.77 15.55
CA GLY A 87 10.49 6.47 16.20
C GLY A 87 10.20 5.36 15.18
N PHE A 88 9.27 5.60 14.26
CA PHE A 88 8.95 4.65 13.19
C PHE A 88 10.11 4.46 12.22
N GLN A 89 10.79 5.53 11.81
CA GLN A 89 11.97 5.44 10.95
C GLN A 89 13.06 4.56 11.58
N LYS A 90 13.38 4.80 12.86
CA LYS A 90 14.35 3.98 13.61
C LYS A 90 13.89 2.52 13.74
N SER A 91 12.60 2.29 13.98
CA SER A 91 12.03 0.94 14.05
C SER A 91 12.16 0.19 12.72
N LYS A 92 11.86 0.85 11.59
CA LYS A 92 12.04 0.31 10.23
C LYS A 92 13.50 -0.04 9.95
N GLU A 93 14.43 0.86 10.28
CA GLU A 93 15.87 0.64 10.09
C GLU A 93 16.39 -0.56 10.90
N LEU A 94 15.92 -0.73 12.14
CA LEU A 94 16.26 -1.89 12.97
C LEU A 94 15.69 -3.18 12.36
N CYS A 95 14.46 -3.15 11.85
CA CYS A 95 13.84 -4.26 11.16
C CYS A 95 14.67 -4.68 9.93
N TYR A 96 14.96 -3.76 9.02
CA TYR A 96 15.77 -4.05 7.83
C TYR A 96 17.15 -4.57 8.17
N ARG A 97 17.82 -3.97 9.17
CA ARG A 97 19.14 -4.42 9.61
C ARG A 97 19.11 -5.87 10.09
N ARG A 98 18.04 -6.27 10.81
CA ARG A 98 17.87 -7.66 11.24
C ARG A 98 17.53 -8.58 10.06
N MET A 99 16.67 -8.14 9.15
CA MET A 99 16.28 -8.92 7.97
C MET A 99 17.43 -9.15 6.98
N ARG A 100 18.47 -8.32 6.97
CA ARG A 100 19.71 -8.54 6.18
C ARG A 100 20.38 -9.88 6.44
N ASP A 101 20.20 -10.45 7.63
CA ASP A 101 20.63 -11.81 7.90
C ASP A 101 19.51 -12.78 7.49
N PRO A 102 19.69 -13.54 6.38
CA PRO A 102 18.66 -14.44 5.87
C PRO A 102 18.29 -15.54 6.87
N ARG A 103 19.13 -15.83 7.87
CA ARG A 103 18.86 -16.82 8.92
C ARG A 103 17.72 -16.41 9.85
N ASN A 104 17.32 -15.14 9.85
CA ASN A 104 16.16 -14.66 10.60
C ASN A 104 14.83 -14.99 9.91
N LEU A 105 14.85 -15.51 8.69
CA LEU A 105 13.67 -15.82 7.89
C LEU A 105 13.68 -17.32 7.55
N ALA A 106 12.58 -18.02 7.84
CA ALA A 106 12.45 -19.45 7.57
C ALA A 106 12.11 -19.72 6.08
N LEU A 107 12.92 -19.17 5.18
CA LEU A 107 12.71 -19.20 3.73
C LEU A 107 14.02 -19.54 3.00
N VAL A 108 13.99 -20.60 2.17
CA VAL A 108 15.19 -21.17 1.53
C VAL A 108 15.87 -20.21 0.55
N TRP A 109 15.10 -19.42 -0.20
CA TRP A 109 15.62 -18.53 -1.26
C TRP A 109 15.49 -17.05 -0.91
N VAL A 110 15.44 -16.72 0.38
CA VAL A 110 15.16 -15.37 0.83
C VAL A 110 16.24 -14.37 0.41
N GLN A 111 17.50 -14.80 0.35
CA GLN A 111 18.59 -13.94 -0.08
C GLN A 111 18.43 -13.48 -1.53
N GLN A 112 18.02 -14.40 -2.43
CA GLN A 112 17.72 -14.05 -3.82
C GLN A 112 16.51 -13.13 -3.92
N LEU A 113 15.45 -13.39 -3.14
CA LEU A 113 14.26 -12.52 -3.10
C LEU A 113 14.60 -11.10 -2.63
N MET A 114 15.48 -10.97 -1.64
CA MET A 114 15.92 -9.66 -1.15
C MET A 114 16.73 -8.90 -2.20
N GLN A 115 17.67 -9.59 -2.89
CA GLN A 115 18.46 -8.99 -3.97
C GLN A 115 17.58 -8.55 -5.14
N GLU A 116 16.59 -9.36 -5.51
CA GLU A 116 15.64 -9.03 -6.57
C GLU A 116 14.77 -7.82 -6.19
N GLN A 117 14.27 -7.77 -4.95
CA GLN A 117 13.51 -6.63 -4.45
C GLN A 117 14.35 -5.35 -4.49
N GLU A 118 15.58 -5.39 -3.99
CA GLU A 118 16.49 -4.24 -3.98
C GLU A 118 16.83 -3.77 -5.40
N ALA A 119 17.00 -4.70 -6.35
CA ALA A 119 17.23 -4.35 -7.75
C ALA A 119 16.04 -3.66 -8.43
N VAL A 120 14.81 -3.93 -7.98
CA VAL A 120 13.60 -3.31 -8.53
C VAL A 120 13.24 -2.01 -7.80
N PHE A 121 13.18 -2.04 -6.47
CA PHE A 121 12.62 -0.97 -5.65
C PHE A 121 13.69 -0.12 -4.94
N GLY A 122 14.95 -0.51 -5.01
CA GLY A 122 16.04 0.12 -4.27
C GLY A 122 16.13 -0.35 -2.83
N ALA A 123 16.96 0.33 -2.05
CA ALA A 123 17.28 -0.06 -0.67
C ALA A 123 16.12 0.14 0.32
N ASP A 124 15.17 1.03 0.02
CA ASP A 124 13.99 1.28 0.84
C ASP A 124 12.72 1.46 -0.03
N PRO A 125 11.91 0.40 -0.21
CA PRO A 125 10.64 0.50 -0.94
C PRO A 125 9.56 1.31 -0.21
N TRP A 126 9.72 1.55 1.10
CA TRP A 126 8.73 2.20 1.96
C TRP A 126 9.33 3.44 2.65
N PRO A 127 9.72 4.47 1.89
CA PRO A 127 10.24 5.70 2.46
C PRO A 127 9.18 6.40 3.30
N TYR A 128 9.59 7.10 4.37
CA TYR A 128 8.68 7.86 5.25
C TYR A 128 8.75 9.37 5.03
N ASN A 129 9.57 9.84 4.08
CA ASN A 129 9.67 11.25 3.73
C ASN A 129 8.68 11.65 2.61
N LEU A 130 8.48 12.96 2.47
CA LEU A 130 7.52 13.52 1.52
C LEU A 130 7.97 13.33 0.07
N GLU A 131 9.23 13.64 -0.24
CA GLU A 131 9.71 13.74 -1.62
C GLU A 131 9.69 12.39 -2.34
N ASP A 132 10.17 11.33 -1.68
CA ASP A 132 10.16 9.99 -2.27
C ASP A 132 8.72 9.47 -2.48
N ASN A 133 7.76 9.93 -1.67
CA ASN A 133 6.34 9.59 -1.79
C ASN A 133 5.53 10.56 -2.65
N ARG A 134 6.10 11.70 -3.07
CA ARG A 134 5.37 12.81 -3.69
C ARG A 134 4.54 12.36 -4.88
N LYS A 135 5.14 11.54 -5.76
CA LYS A 135 4.47 11.01 -6.95
C LYS A 135 3.25 10.15 -6.62
N ALA A 136 3.35 9.32 -5.58
CA ALA A 136 2.24 8.50 -5.11
C ALA A 136 1.13 9.36 -4.49
N LEU A 137 1.51 10.34 -3.67
CA LEU A 137 0.57 11.27 -3.01
C LEU A 137 -0.18 12.15 -4.02
N GLU A 138 0.53 12.68 -5.03
CA GLU A 138 -0.07 13.42 -6.15
C GLU A 138 -1.05 12.56 -6.96
N ALA A 139 -0.70 11.31 -7.21
CA ALA A 139 -1.58 10.38 -7.88
C ALA A 139 -2.86 10.13 -7.06
N VAL A 140 -2.74 9.93 -5.73
CA VAL A 140 -3.89 9.80 -4.83
C VAL A 140 -4.77 11.03 -4.91
N VAL A 141 -4.22 12.24 -4.68
CA VAL A 141 -4.98 13.51 -4.72
C VAL A 141 -5.68 13.69 -6.06
N ARG A 142 -5.00 13.40 -7.17
CA ARG A 142 -5.60 13.44 -8.51
C ARG A 142 -6.79 12.48 -8.60
N TYR A 143 -6.62 11.20 -8.27
CA TYR A 143 -7.68 10.21 -8.41
C TYR A 143 -8.89 10.51 -7.52
N VAL A 144 -8.68 10.88 -6.26
CA VAL A 144 -9.80 11.19 -5.37
C VAL A 144 -10.55 12.46 -5.78
N PHE A 145 -9.87 13.42 -6.40
CA PHE A 145 -10.53 14.60 -6.99
C PHE A 145 -11.30 14.23 -8.25
N ASP A 146 -10.68 13.50 -9.18
CA ASP A 146 -11.28 13.14 -10.46
C ASP A 146 -12.51 12.21 -10.25
N GLN A 147 -12.52 11.42 -9.16
CA GLN A 147 -13.65 10.61 -8.71
C GLN A 147 -14.71 11.39 -7.92
N GLY A 148 -14.50 12.69 -7.66
CA GLY A 148 -15.45 13.55 -6.95
C GLY A 148 -15.51 13.33 -5.43
N MET A 149 -14.53 12.64 -4.84
CA MET A 149 -14.47 12.42 -3.39
C MET A 149 -14.05 13.68 -2.62
N ILE A 150 -13.27 14.56 -3.27
CA ILE A 150 -12.87 15.86 -2.73
C ILE A 150 -13.22 16.99 -3.70
N LYS A 151 -13.52 18.18 -3.17
CA LYS A 151 -13.95 19.35 -3.96
C LYS A 151 -12.80 20.19 -4.51
N LYS A 152 -11.60 20.05 -3.97
CA LYS A 152 -10.41 20.83 -4.30
C LYS A 152 -9.19 19.91 -4.32
N LYS A 153 -8.15 20.26 -5.09
CA LYS A 153 -6.85 19.57 -5.09
C LYS A 153 -5.92 20.30 -4.10
N PRO A 154 -5.76 19.82 -2.85
CA PRO A 154 -4.80 20.42 -1.92
C PRO A 154 -3.38 20.22 -2.45
N LYS A 155 -2.45 21.08 -2.00
CA LYS A 155 -1.02 20.78 -2.17
C LYS A 155 -0.63 19.62 -1.26
N ILE A 156 0.39 18.85 -1.64
CA ILE A 156 0.77 17.66 -0.89
C ILE A 156 1.28 18.02 0.52
N GLU A 157 1.98 19.14 0.64
CA GLU A 157 2.49 19.67 1.91
C GLU A 157 1.35 20.01 2.89
N GLU A 158 0.20 20.44 2.37
CA GLU A 158 -0.98 20.79 3.17
C GLU A 158 -1.63 19.56 3.82
N LEU A 159 -1.27 18.35 3.37
CA LEU A 159 -1.76 17.09 3.94
C LEU A 159 -1.04 16.70 5.23
N PHE A 160 0.10 17.33 5.52
CA PHE A 160 0.97 16.95 6.64
C PHE A 160 1.21 18.12 7.59
N PHE A 161 1.56 17.79 8.82
CA PHE A 161 1.95 18.79 9.81
C PHE A 161 3.33 19.33 9.45
N ALA A 162 3.46 20.64 9.17
CA ALA A 162 4.69 21.21 8.64
C ALA A 162 5.98 20.87 9.44
N PRO A 163 5.97 20.86 10.79
CA PRO A 163 7.14 20.44 11.57
C PRO A 163 7.59 18.99 11.34
N SER A 164 6.73 18.09 10.84
CA SER A 164 7.10 16.70 10.55
C SER A 164 7.66 16.49 9.15
N LEU A 165 7.76 17.54 8.32
CA LEU A 165 8.30 17.48 6.95
C LEU A 165 9.83 17.69 6.89
N GLN A 166 10.52 17.53 8.03
CA GLN A 166 11.97 17.68 8.14
C GLN A 166 12.72 16.46 7.59
#